data_AF-A0A8T2Y6T1-F1
#
_entry.id   AF-A0A8T2Y6T1-F1
#
_cell.length_a   1.000
_cell.length_b   1.000
_cell.length_c   1.000
_cell.angle_alpha   90.00
_cell.angle_beta   90.00
_cell.angle_gamma   90.00
#
_symmetry.space_group_name_H-M   'P 1'
#
loop_
_entity.id
_entity.type
_entity.pdbx_description
1 polymer ?
#
loop_
_entity_poly.entity_id
_entity_poly.type
_entity_poly.pdbx_seq_one_letter_code
_entity_poly.pdbx_strand_id
1 'polypeptide(L)'
;MATKTKESSIQDKTFSGVGNLVKLLPTGTVFMFQFLNPVLTNNGQCHTVNKYLSGILMGLCGFSCCFSCFTDSYRGSDGWTHYGIATMKGLRPSSDSSAGSSVDLSSYKLRVGDFAHAFFSLIVFAVLSLLDSNTVKCFNPSFESTEKVLLMVLPPAIGAVSGTVFMLFPNKRHGIGYPSSDSSQDS
;
A
#
# COMPACT_ATOMS: atom_id res chain seq x y z
N MET A 1 25.94 -6.14 39.67
CA MET A 1 25.99 -6.60 38.27
C MET A 1 24.58 -6.40 37.71
N ALA A 2 24.39 -5.40 36.84
CA ALA A 2 23.07 -4.87 36.49
C ALA A 2 22.35 -5.72 35.44
N THR A 3 21.07 -5.94 35.71
CA THR A 3 20.04 -6.62 34.92
C THR A 3 19.82 -5.92 33.58
N LYS A 4 20.07 -6.59 32.44
CA LYS A 4 19.79 -6.04 31.10
C LYS A 4 19.38 -7.14 30.11
N THR A 5 18.19 -7.73 30.27
CA THR A 5 17.69 -8.76 29.34
C THR A 5 16.16 -8.82 29.26
N LYS A 6 15.50 -7.68 29.05
CA LYS A 6 14.05 -7.66 28.70
C LYS A 6 13.63 -6.58 27.70
N GLU A 7 14.45 -5.53 27.48
CA GLU A 7 14.11 -4.43 26.56
C GLU A 7 14.27 -4.79 25.08
N SER A 8 15.27 -5.59 24.67
CA SER A 8 15.47 -5.90 23.24
C SER A 8 14.32 -6.73 22.67
N SER A 9 13.81 -7.75 23.37
CA SER A 9 12.74 -8.61 22.83
C SER A 9 11.42 -7.87 22.53
N ILE A 10 11.07 -6.83 23.29
CA ILE A 10 9.84 -6.07 23.07
C ILE A 10 10.05 -5.06 21.95
N GLN A 11 11.21 -4.40 21.90
CA GLN A 11 11.59 -3.56 20.76
C GLN A 11 11.64 -4.37 19.47
N ASP A 12 12.28 -5.54 19.46
CA ASP A 12 12.40 -6.40 18.28
C ASP A 12 11.04 -6.90 17.79
N LYS A 13 10.12 -7.23 18.71
CA LYS A 13 8.73 -7.59 18.36
C LYS A 13 7.90 -6.40 17.90
N THR A 14 8.15 -5.21 18.44
CA THR A 14 7.46 -3.97 18.03
C THR A 14 7.97 -3.51 16.68
N PHE A 15 9.28 -3.52 16.43
CA PHE A 15 9.91 -3.22 15.14
C PHE A 15 9.58 -4.28 14.09
N SER A 16 9.49 -5.56 14.46
CA SER A 16 8.97 -6.61 13.56
C SER A 16 7.48 -6.42 13.27
N GLY A 17 6.69 -6.00 14.26
CA GLY A 17 5.27 -5.66 14.11
C GLY A 17 5.06 -4.45 13.20
N VAL A 18 5.83 -3.37 13.39
CA VAL A 18 5.84 -2.17 12.53
C VAL A 18 6.39 -2.50 11.14
N GLY A 19 7.46 -3.30 11.05
CA GLY A 19 8.02 -3.77 9.78
C GLY A 19 7.05 -4.65 8.99
N ASN A 20 6.23 -5.47 9.68
CA ASN A 20 5.15 -6.23 9.06
C ASN A 20 3.93 -5.35 8.73
N LEU A 21 3.65 -4.29 9.50
CA LEU A 21 2.61 -3.31 9.18
C LEU A 21 2.98 -2.48 7.94
N VAL A 22 4.24 -2.03 7.84
CA VAL A 22 4.77 -1.29 6.68
C VAL A 22 4.70 -2.12 5.40
N LYS A 23 4.85 -3.45 5.51
CA LYS A 23 4.70 -4.42 4.40
C LYS A 23 3.24 -4.68 4.00
N LEU A 24 2.27 -4.46 4.90
CA LEU A 24 0.84 -4.70 4.66
C LEU A 24 0.07 -3.46 4.20
N LEU A 25 0.67 -2.29 4.32
CA LEU A 25 0.08 -1.04 3.85
C LEU A 25 0.46 -0.79 2.38
N PRO A 26 -0.39 -0.11 1.60
CA PRO A 26 -0.01 0.56 0.35
C PRO A 26 0.98 1.71 0.62
N THR A 27 2.12 1.43 1.26
CA THR A 27 3.07 2.44 1.76
C THR A 27 3.75 3.16 0.62
N GLY A 28 4.17 2.47 -0.43
CA GLY A 28 4.88 3.09 -1.56
C GLY A 28 4.09 4.23 -2.21
N THR A 29 2.80 4.01 -2.53
CA THR A 29 1.97 5.02 -3.22
C THR A 29 1.50 6.13 -2.28
N VAL A 30 1.19 5.80 -1.02
CA VAL A 30 0.82 6.80 0.00
C VAL A 30 2.00 7.70 0.36
N PHE A 31 3.20 7.13 0.57
CA PHE A 31 4.41 7.93 0.83
C PHE A 31 4.78 8.78 -0.38
N MET A 32 4.69 8.24 -1.60
CA MET A 32 4.94 9.01 -2.82
C MET A 32 3.97 10.21 -2.92
N PHE A 33 2.69 9.98 -2.63
CA PHE A 33 1.71 11.05 -2.58
C PHE A 33 2.10 12.10 -1.54
N GLN A 34 2.34 11.71 -0.28
CA GLN A 34 2.69 12.64 0.80
C GLN A 34 3.97 13.44 0.53
N PHE A 35 4.96 12.83 -0.14
CA PHE A 35 6.20 13.50 -0.49
C PHE A 35 6.03 14.51 -1.63
N LEU A 36 5.27 14.16 -2.67
CA LEU A 36 5.10 15.01 -3.84
C LEU A 36 3.98 16.05 -3.68
N ASN A 37 2.98 15.79 -2.82
CA ASN A 37 1.81 16.65 -2.68
C ASN A 37 2.15 18.09 -2.26
N PRO A 38 3.05 18.36 -1.28
CA PRO A 38 3.43 19.73 -0.94
C PRO A 38 4.07 20.47 -2.13
N VAL A 39 4.87 19.79 -2.94
CA VAL A 39 5.53 20.36 -4.13
C VAL A 39 4.51 20.72 -5.20
N LEU A 40 3.58 19.80 -5.50
CA LEU A 40 2.59 19.97 -6.58
C LEU A 40 1.45 20.92 -6.21
N THR A 41 1.14 21.05 -4.91
CA THR A 41 0.13 21.99 -4.41
C THR A 41 0.69 23.36 -4.06
N ASN A 42 2.01 23.55 -4.15
CA ASN A 42 2.71 24.75 -3.66
C ASN A 42 2.36 25.04 -2.19
N ASN A 43 2.52 24.02 -1.32
CA ASN A 43 2.14 24.05 0.11
C ASN A 43 0.70 24.53 0.37
N GLY A 44 -0.23 24.13 -0.52
CA GLY A 44 -1.64 24.49 -0.43
C GLY A 44 -2.01 25.86 -1.04
N GLN A 45 -1.05 26.66 -1.52
CA GLN A 45 -1.33 27.88 -2.29
C GLN A 45 -1.56 27.52 -3.77
N CYS A 46 -2.73 26.97 -4.06
CA CYS A 46 -3.03 26.40 -5.36
C CYS A 46 -3.50 27.41 -6.40
N HIS A 47 -2.78 27.44 -7.53
CA HIS A 47 -3.30 27.92 -8.81
C HIS A 47 -3.97 26.79 -9.58
N THR A 48 -4.64 27.13 -10.70
CA THR A 48 -5.33 26.16 -11.57
C THR A 48 -4.44 25.01 -12.01
N VAL A 49 -3.16 25.27 -12.33
CA VAL A 49 -2.20 24.22 -12.73
C VAL A 49 -1.90 23.26 -11.59
N ASN A 50 -1.69 23.76 -10.37
CA ASN A 50 -1.42 22.94 -9.17
C ASN A 50 -2.59 22.00 -8.87
N LYS A 51 -3.83 22.45 -9.08
CA LYS A 51 -5.03 21.61 -8.97
C LYS A 51 -5.00 20.45 -9.96
N TYR A 52 -4.69 20.70 -11.24
CA TYR A 52 -4.59 19.62 -12.21
C TYR A 52 -3.46 18.65 -11.88
N LEU A 53 -2.28 19.17 -11.51
CA LEU A 53 -1.11 18.35 -11.17
C LEU A 53 -1.35 17.47 -9.94
N SER A 54 -1.89 18.03 -8.85
CA SER A 54 -2.24 17.27 -7.64
C SER A 54 -3.37 16.27 -7.91
N GLY A 55 -4.36 16.63 -8.74
CA GLY A 55 -5.42 15.71 -9.17
C GLY A 55 -4.89 14.53 -9.98
N ILE A 56 -3.97 14.78 -10.91
CA ILE A 56 -3.29 13.74 -11.70
C ILE A 56 -2.48 12.83 -10.77
N LEU A 57 -1.70 13.38 -9.85
CA LEU A 57 -0.94 12.59 -8.87
C LEU A 57 -1.87 11.70 -8.05
N MET A 58 -2.95 12.26 -7.51
CA MET A 58 -3.95 11.52 -6.73
C MET A 58 -4.56 10.38 -7.56
N GLY A 59 -4.90 10.65 -8.83
CA GLY A 59 -5.40 9.64 -9.76
C GLY A 59 -4.39 8.51 -10.02
N LEU A 60 -3.12 8.86 -10.30
CA LEU A 60 -2.05 7.87 -10.55
C LEU A 60 -1.74 7.02 -9.31
N CYS A 61 -1.64 7.64 -8.14
CA CYS A 61 -1.41 6.94 -6.88
C CYS A 61 -2.60 6.04 -6.50
N GLY A 62 -3.84 6.51 -6.70
CA GLY A 62 -5.04 5.71 -6.46
C GLY A 62 -5.15 4.52 -7.43
N PHE A 63 -4.87 4.76 -8.71
CA PHE A 63 -4.82 3.68 -9.71
C PHE A 63 -3.73 2.66 -9.37
N SER A 64 -2.52 3.11 -9.03
CA SER A 64 -1.41 2.23 -8.65
C SER A 64 -1.73 1.42 -7.39
N CYS A 65 -2.37 2.03 -6.38
CA CYS A 65 -2.82 1.36 -5.17
C CYS A 65 -3.81 0.23 -5.48
N CYS A 66 -4.84 0.52 -6.29
CA CYS A 66 -5.83 -0.45 -6.73
C CYS A 66 -5.19 -1.56 -7.57
N PHE A 67 -4.39 -1.20 -8.58
CA PHE A 67 -3.75 -2.13 -9.49
C PHE A 67 -2.80 -3.09 -8.76
N SER A 68 -2.06 -2.60 -7.76
CA SER A 68 -1.13 -3.41 -6.98
C SER A 68 -1.81 -4.56 -6.23
N CYS A 69 -3.10 -4.45 -5.90
CA CYS A 69 -3.88 -5.53 -5.27
C CYS A 69 -4.10 -6.73 -6.21
N PHE A 70 -3.87 -6.55 -7.50
CA PHE A 70 -3.97 -7.59 -8.52
C PHE A 70 -2.61 -8.06 -9.03
N THR A 71 -1.52 -7.49 -8.50
CA THR A 71 -0.16 -7.92 -8.80
C THR A 71 0.37 -8.84 -7.71
N ASP A 72 1.26 -9.74 -8.11
CA ASP A 72 1.94 -10.63 -7.19
C ASP A 72 3.37 -10.87 -7.66
N SER A 73 4.22 -11.28 -6.74
CA SER A 73 5.56 -11.76 -7.05
C SER A 73 5.64 -13.28 -6.94
N TYR A 74 6.49 -13.85 -7.78
CA TYR A 74 6.78 -15.28 -7.79
C TYR A 74 8.27 -15.49 -8.01
N ARG A 75 8.79 -16.62 -7.55
CA ARG A 75 10.19 -16.99 -7.80
C ARG A 75 10.26 -17.82 -9.08
N GLY A 76 11.01 -17.34 -10.06
CA GLY A 76 11.22 -18.04 -11.33
C GLY A 76 12.18 -19.23 -11.17
N SER A 77 12.26 -20.09 -12.19
CA SER A 77 13.23 -21.19 -12.20
C SER A 77 14.69 -20.72 -12.29
N ASP A 78 14.91 -19.45 -12.61
CA ASP A 78 16.20 -18.77 -12.60
C ASP A 78 16.63 -18.31 -11.19
N GLY A 79 15.77 -18.48 -10.18
CA GLY A 79 16.00 -18.08 -8.80
C GLY A 79 15.70 -16.60 -8.51
N TRP A 80 15.29 -15.82 -9.51
CA TRP A 80 14.98 -14.40 -9.36
C TRP A 80 13.50 -14.18 -9.04
N THR A 81 13.19 -13.05 -8.39
CA THR A 81 11.80 -12.63 -8.13
C THR A 81 11.25 -11.92 -9.36
N HIS A 82 10.18 -12.46 -9.91
CA HIS A 82 9.43 -11.91 -11.04
C HIS A 82 8.07 -11.41 -10.58
N TYR A 83 7.49 -10.50 -11.34
CA TYR A 83 6.17 -9.94 -11.06
C TYR A 83 5.18 -10.34 -12.15
N GLY A 84 3.90 -10.38 -11.79
CA GLY A 84 2.83 -10.68 -12.72
C GLY A 84 1.49 -10.16 -12.28
N ILE A 85 0.52 -10.25 -13.18
CA ILE A 85 -0.86 -9.80 -12.97
C ILE A 85 -1.74 -11.03 -12.78
N ALA A 86 -2.54 -11.05 -11.73
CA ALA A 86 -3.46 -12.14 -11.45
C ALA A 86 -4.60 -12.18 -12.46
N THR A 87 -4.88 -13.37 -12.98
CA THR A 87 -5.99 -13.64 -13.89
C THR A 87 -6.86 -14.77 -13.35
N MET A 88 -8.00 -15.03 -13.99
CA MET A 88 -8.87 -16.16 -13.62
C MET A 88 -8.17 -17.53 -13.74
N LYS A 89 -7.13 -17.63 -14.59
CA LYS A 89 -6.42 -18.88 -14.88
C LYS A 89 -5.12 -19.05 -14.06
N GLY A 90 -4.66 -18.00 -13.38
CA GLY A 90 -3.35 -17.97 -12.71
C GLY A 90 -2.67 -16.61 -12.87
N LEU A 91 -1.40 -16.52 -12.47
CA LEU A 91 -0.60 -15.30 -12.68
C LEU A 91 -0.12 -15.22 -14.13
N ARG A 92 -0.28 -14.06 -14.76
CA ARG A 92 0.33 -13.74 -16.05
C ARG A 92 1.65 -12.99 -15.81
N PRO A 93 2.81 -13.55 -16.19
CA PRO A 93 4.09 -12.85 -16.12
C PRO A 93 4.08 -11.53 -16.90
N SER A 94 4.74 -10.50 -16.38
CA SER A 94 4.88 -9.21 -17.07
C SER A 94 5.91 -9.24 -18.21
N SER A 95 6.83 -10.21 -18.18
CA SER A 95 7.86 -10.44 -19.20
C SER A 95 7.66 -11.83 -19.80
N ASP A 96 8.02 -12.01 -21.08
CA ASP A 96 7.98 -13.29 -21.80
C ASP A 96 9.14 -14.20 -21.36
N SER A 97 9.38 -14.28 -20.05
CA SER A 97 10.48 -15.05 -19.48
C SER A 97 10.09 -16.52 -19.44
N SER A 98 10.91 -17.34 -20.10
CA SER A 98 10.85 -18.81 -19.99
C SER A 98 10.92 -19.29 -18.54
N ALA A 99 11.43 -18.47 -17.62
CA ALA A 99 11.45 -18.69 -16.17
C ALA A 99 10.06 -18.87 -15.53
N GLY A 100 8.98 -18.32 -16.13
CA GLY A 100 7.61 -18.53 -15.67
C GLY A 100 6.93 -19.78 -16.23
N SER A 101 7.46 -20.36 -17.31
CA SER A 101 6.84 -21.50 -18.02
C SER A 101 7.01 -22.84 -17.29
N SER A 102 8.01 -22.94 -16.41
CA SER A 102 8.31 -24.12 -15.59
C SER A 102 7.71 -24.04 -14.18
N VAL A 103 7.12 -22.91 -13.80
CA VAL A 103 6.55 -22.66 -12.46
C VAL A 103 5.03 -22.74 -12.52
N ASP A 104 4.40 -23.46 -11.57
CA ASP A 104 2.95 -23.51 -11.48
C ASP A 104 2.36 -22.20 -10.94
N LEU A 105 1.90 -21.35 -11.87
CA LEU A 105 1.27 -20.06 -11.58
C LEU A 105 -0.25 -20.16 -11.40
N SER A 106 -0.85 -21.34 -11.48
CA SER A 106 -2.31 -21.52 -11.37
C SER A 106 -2.86 -21.21 -9.97
N SER A 107 -2.03 -21.41 -8.94
CA SER A 107 -2.35 -21.15 -7.53
C SER A 107 -2.52 -19.65 -7.21
N TYR A 108 -1.97 -18.78 -8.05
CA TYR A 108 -1.97 -17.31 -7.94
C TYR A 108 -3.18 -16.63 -8.59
N LYS A 109 -4.20 -17.42 -8.96
CA LYS A 109 -5.45 -16.93 -9.57
C LYS A 109 -6.13 -15.81 -8.79
N LEU A 110 -6.91 -15.01 -9.52
CA LEU A 110 -7.72 -13.94 -8.94
C LEU A 110 -8.72 -14.47 -7.92
N ARG A 111 -8.89 -13.76 -6.80
CA ARG A 111 -9.80 -14.10 -5.70
C ARG A 111 -10.74 -12.93 -5.44
N VAL A 112 -11.94 -13.23 -4.95
CA VAL A 112 -12.91 -12.19 -4.52
C VAL A 112 -12.29 -11.26 -3.47
N GLY A 113 -11.43 -11.80 -2.60
CA GLY A 113 -10.68 -11.02 -1.63
C GLY A 113 -9.80 -9.94 -2.26
N ASP A 114 -9.26 -10.14 -3.48
CA ASP A 114 -8.43 -9.13 -4.15
C ASP A 114 -9.24 -7.86 -4.46
N PHE A 115 -10.52 -8.02 -4.84
CA PHE A 115 -11.42 -6.89 -5.09
C PHE A 115 -11.81 -6.16 -3.80
N ALA A 116 -12.02 -6.89 -2.71
CA ALA A 116 -12.26 -6.29 -1.40
C ALA A 116 -11.04 -5.44 -0.98
N HIS A 117 -9.82 -5.98 -1.10
CA HIS A 117 -8.61 -5.22 -0.81
C HIS A 117 -8.46 -4.01 -1.73
N ALA A 118 -8.68 -4.15 -3.03
CA ALA A 118 -8.57 -3.05 -3.98
C ALA A 118 -9.56 -1.92 -3.64
N PHE A 119 -10.81 -2.26 -3.33
CA PHE A 119 -11.84 -1.30 -2.97
C PHE A 119 -11.51 -0.56 -1.67
N PHE A 120 -11.20 -1.29 -0.59
CA PHE A 120 -10.88 -0.66 0.69
C PHE A 120 -9.56 0.10 0.66
N SER A 121 -8.56 -0.38 -0.08
CA SER A 121 -7.30 0.36 -0.28
C SER A 121 -7.53 1.67 -1.01
N LEU A 122 -8.42 1.69 -2.02
CA LEU A 122 -8.79 2.92 -2.72
C LEU A 122 -9.54 3.90 -1.81
N ILE A 123 -10.46 3.41 -0.97
CA ILE A 123 -11.15 4.26 0.03
C ILE A 123 -10.18 4.85 1.03
N VAL A 124 -9.29 4.03 1.60
CA VAL A 124 -8.27 4.47 2.55
C VAL A 124 -7.39 5.53 1.90
N PHE A 125 -6.89 5.27 0.69
CA PHE A 125 -6.08 6.23 -0.06
C PHE A 125 -6.82 7.52 -0.32
N ALA A 126 -8.05 7.46 -0.85
CA ALA A 126 -8.86 8.63 -1.16
C ALA A 126 -9.11 9.50 0.08
N VAL A 127 -9.37 8.88 1.23
CA VAL A 127 -9.55 9.64 2.46
C VAL A 127 -8.25 10.28 2.93
N LEU A 128 -7.14 9.55 2.92
CA LEU A 128 -5.84 10.10 3.29
C LEU A 128 -5.41 11.24 2.34
N SER A 129 -5.68 11.11 1.04
CA SER A 129 -5.29 12.11 0.05
C SER A 129 -6.19 13.35 0.07
N LEU A 130 -7.50 13.17 0.24
CA LEU A 130 -8.47 14.26 0.28
C LEU A 130 -8.46 15.04 1.60
N LEU A 131 -8.05 14.40 2.70
CA LEU A 131 -7.90 15.07 4.00
C LEU A 131 -6.48 15.54 4.29
N ASP A 132 -5.53 15.33 3.38
CA ASP A 132 -4.23 16.00 3.48
C ASP A 132 -4.43 17.51 3.47
N SER A 133 -3.82 18.21 4.44
CA SER A 133 -4.06 19.64 4.62
C SER A 133 -3.67 20.50 3.42
N ASN A 134 -2.71 20.08 2.59
CA ASN A 134 -2.39 20.80 1.36
C ASN A 134 -3.44 20.55 0.29
N THR A 135 -3.98 19.33 0.20
CA THR A 135 -5.10 18.99 -0.69
C THR A 135 -6.36 19.75 -0.29
N VAL A 136 -6.73 19.77 0.99
CA VAL A 136 -7.92 20.50 1.47
C VAL A 136 -7.80 21.98 1.15
N LYS A 137 -6.69 22.62 1.50
CA LYS A 137 -6.45 24.04 1.16
C LYS A 137 -6.49 24.29 -0.35
N CYS A 138 -5.99 23.35 -1.14
CA CYS A 138 -5.93 23.48 -2.59
C CYS A 138 -7.31 23.34 -3.27
N PHE A 139 -8.06 22.28 -2.95
CA PHE A 139 -9.29 21.93 -3.65
C PHE A 139 -10.55 22.44 -2.95
N ASN A 140 -10.57 22.37 -1.62
CA ASN A 140 -11.76 22.57 -0.78
C ASN A 140 -11.45 23.48 0.44
N PRO A 141 -10.96 24.71 0.23
CA PRO A 141 -10.55 25.59 1.35
C PRO A 141 -11.71 25.92 2.31
N SER A 142 -12.96 25.84 1.85
CA SER A 142 -14.17 25.99 2.69
C SER A 142 -14.34 24.89 3.75
N PHE A 143 -13.65 23.76 3.60
CA PHE A 143 -13.70 22.63 4.54
C PHE A 143 -12.65 22.71 5.65
N GLU A 144 -11.76 23.71 5.67
CA GLU A 144 -10.65 23.80 6.65
C GLU A 144 -11.14 23.81 8.11
N SER A 145 -12.30 24.40 8.38
CA SER A 145 -12.92 24.40 9.72
C SER A 145 -13.44 23.02 10.15
N THR A 146 -13.83 22.19 9.19
CA THR A 146 -14.37 20.83 9.40
C THR A 146 -13.26 19.77 9.33
N GLU A 147 -12.17 20.06 8.60
CA GLU A 147 -11.02 19.19 8.38
C GLU A 147 -10.44 18.64 9.69
N LYS A 148 -10.24 19.51 10.71
CA LYS A 148 -9.65 19.09 11.99
C LYS A 148 -10.45 18.00 12.70
N VAL A 149 -11.78 18.12 12.68
CA VAL A 149 -12.67 17.12 13.28
C VAL A 149 -12.60 15.83 12.48
N LEU A 150 -12.63 15.94 11.16
CA LEU A 150 -12.60 14.79 10.27
C LEU A 150 -11.25 14.04 10.34
N LEU A 151 -10.13 14.75 10.49
CA LEU A 151 -8.80 14.18 10.71
C LEU A 151 -8.65 13.46 12.06
N MET A 152 -9.44 13.83 13.07
CA MET A 152 -9.43 13.10 14.34
C MET A 152 -10.26 11.82 14.29
N VAL A 153 -11.40 11.83 13.58
CA VAL A 153 -12.37 10.73 13.62
C VAL A 153 -12.16 9.72 12.48
N LEU A 154 -11.85 10.20 11.28
CA LEU A 154 -11.89 9.41 10.06
C LEU A 154 -10.71 8.40 9.95
N PRO A 155 -9.45 8.75 10.29
CA PRO A 155 -8.36 7.78 10.25
C PRO A 155 -8.54 6.60 11.22
N PRO A 156 -8.94 6.77 12.49
CA PRO A 156 -9.24 5.65 13.38
C PRO A 156 -10.40 4.79 12.89
N ALA A 157 -11.49 5.42 12.43
CA ALA A 157 -12.67 4.70 11.94
C ALA A 157 -12.34 3.85 10.71
N ILE A 158 -11.63 4.43 9.74
CA ILE A 158 -11.20 3.73 8.54
C ILE A 158 -10.21 2.63 8.89
N GLY A 159 -9.23 2.91 9.74
CA GLY A 159 -8.27 1.89 10.19
C GLY A 159 -8.93 0.69 10.85
N ALA A 160 -9.96 0.92 11.68
CA ALA A 160 -10.74 -0.14 12.31
C ALA A 160 -11.53 -0.97 11.28
N VAL A 161 -12.24 -0.30 10.36
CA VAL A 161 -13.04 -0.96 9.33
C VAL A 161 -12.14 -1.73 8.35
N SER A 162 -11.10 -1.08 7.81
CA SER A 162 -10.17 -1.70 6.87
C SER A 162 -9.39 -2.85 7.53
N GLY A 163 -8.98 -2.68 8.78
CA GLY A 163 -8.31 -3.74 9.54
C GLY A 163 -9.20 -4.97 9.73
N THR A 164 -10.48 -4.76 10.05
CA THR A 164 -11.45 -5.86 10.16
C THR A 164 -11.65 -6.57 8.82
N VAL A 165 -11.80 -5.82 7.73
CA VAL A 165 -11.95 -6.38 6.39
C VAL A 165 -10.72 -7.19 5.98
N PHE A 166 -9.52 -6.66 6.19
CA PHE A 166 -8.27 -7.35 5.84
C PHE A 166 -7.99 -8.56 6.73
N MET A 167 -8.57 -8.60 7.94
CA MET A 167 -8.57 -9.78 8.78
C MET A 167 -9.53 -10.87 8.26
N LEU A 168 -10.74 -10.48 7.83
CA LEU A 168 -11.75 -11.41 7.28
C LEU A 168 -11.36 -11.95 5.90
N PHE A 169 -10.69 -11.13 5.11
CA PHE A 169 -10.16 -11.48 3.80
C PHE A 169 -8.64 -11.34 3.88
N PRO A 170 -7.86 -12.36 4.27
CA PRO A 170 -6.41 -12.23 4.31
C PRO A 170 -5.83 -12.18 2.89
N ASN A 171 -4.99 -11.17 2.61
CA ASN A 171 -4.22 -11.11 1.38
C ASN A 171 -3.01 -12.05 1.47
N LYS A 172 -2.81 -12.88 0.43
CA LYS A 172 -1.65 -13.77 0.31
C LYS A 172 -0.66 -13.33 -0.79
N ARG A 173 -0.90 -12.18 -1.41
CA ARG A 173 -0.07 -11.63 -2.48
C ARG A 173 1.14 -10.92 -1.92
N HIS A 174 2.27 -11.11 -2.59
CA HIS A 174 3.56 -10.53 -2.26
C HIS A 174 3.82 -9.37 -3.21
N GLY A 175 3.47 -8.17 -2.78
CA GLY A 175 3.75 -6.94 -3.52
C GLY A 175 5.23 -6.57 -3.54
N ILE A 176 5.54 -5.45 -4.19
CA ILE A 176 6.87 -4.85 -4.19
C ILE A 176 7.28 -4.53 -2.74
N GLY A 177 8.40 -5.10 -2.28
CA GLY A 177 8.92 -4.90 -0.92
C GLY A 177 8.68 -6.05 0.07
N TYR A 178 8.04 -7.15 -0.35
CA TYR A 178 8.04 -8.37 0.46
C TYR A 178 9.44 -8.99 0.50
N PRO A 179 9.94 -9.40 1.69
CA PRO A 179 11.23 -10.08 1.78
C PRO A 179 11.14 -11.44 1.10
N SER A 180 12.14 -11.77 0.28
CA SER A 180 12.34 -13.13 -0.20
C SER A 180 12.48 -14.06 1.01
N SER A 181 11.82 -15.21 0.98
CA SER A 181 11.80 -16.19 2.07
C SER A 181 13.15 -16.85 2.40
N ASP A 182 14.27 -16.34 1.86
CA ASP A 182 15.63 -16.86 2.08
C ASP A 182 16.31 -16.32 3.37
N SER A 183 15.59 -15.61 4.24
CA SER A 183 16.17 -15.07 5.49
C SER A 183 15.93 -15.94 6.73
N SER A 184 15.71 -17.25 6.55
CA SER A 184 15.50 -18.20 7.67
C SER A 184 16.49 -19.36 7.73
N GLN A 185 17.58 -19.31 6.97
CA GLN A 185 18.72 -20.21 7.13
C GLN A 185 20.01 -19.38 7.12
N ASP A 186 20.31 -18.75 8.26
CA ASP A 186 21.66 -18.54 8.78
C ASP A 186 21.58 -17.59 9.98
N SER A 187 21.43 -18.18 11.18
CA SER A 187 21.94 -17.69 12.47
C SER A 187 21.88 -18.83 13.47
#